data_AF-A0A811ZRW0-F1
#
_entry.id   AF-A0A811ZRW0-F1
#
_cell.length_a   1.000
_cell.length_b   1.000
_cell.length_c   1.000
_cell.angle_alpha   90.00
_cell.angle_beta   90.00
_cell.angle_gamma   90.00
#
_symmetry.space_group_name_H-M   'P 1'
#
loop_
_entity.id
_entity.type
_entity.pdbx_description
1 polymer ?
#
loop_
_entity_poly.entity_id
_entity_poly.type
_entity_poly.pdbx_seq_one_letter_code
_entity_poly.pdbx_strand_id
1 'polypeptide(L)'
;MAAAVPQRAWTVEQLRSEQLPKKDIIEFLEDHGSDSFLAEHKLLGNIKNVDKTANKDHLATAYNNLFESKPFKGTESISKVSEQVKNVKLNEDKPKETNSKKKNAKPLSFKVGIGKVIRGWDEALLTMSKGEKARLEIEPEWAYGKKGQPDAKIPPNGKLIFEVELVDTD
;
A
#
# COMPACT_ATOMS: atom_id res chain seq x y z
N MET A 1 18.78 -8.77 -14.48
CA MET A 1 17.38 -9.19 -14.67
C MET A 1 16.59 -8.59 -13.51
N ALA A 2 15.60 -7.74 -13.78
CA ALA A 2 14.85 -7.06 -12.73
C ALA A 2 14.00 -8.10 -11.98
N ALA A 3 14.33 -8.40 -10.72
CA ALA A 3 13.44 -9.14 -9.85
C ALA A 3 12.24 -8.22 -9.57
N ALA A 4 11.14 -8.44 -10.28
CA ALA A 4 9.89 -7.73 -10.01
C ALA A 4 9.45 -8.08 -8.59
N VAL A 5 9.13 -7.07 -7.78
CA VAL A 5 8.59 -7.26 -6.43
C VAL A 5 7.31 -8.10 -6.57
N PRO A 6 7.25 -9.31 -6.00
CA PRO A 6 6.05 -10.14 -6.10
C PRO A 6 4.89 -9.40 -5.44
N GLN A 7 3.68 -9.55 -5.98
CA GLN A 7 2.49 -8.98 -5.35
C GLN A 7 1.98 -9.92 -4.25
N ARG A 8 1.24 -9.37 -3.27
CA ARG A 8 0.59 -10.17 -2.23
C ARG A 8 -0.42 -11.14 -2.85
N ALA A 9 -0.08 -12.43 -2.88
CA ALA A 9 -0.96 -13.49 -3.35
C ALA A 9 -2.13 -13.75 -2.38
N TRP A 10 -1.92 -13.53 -1.07
CA TRP A 10 -2.92 -13.83 -0.03
C TRP A 10 -3.00 -12.73 1.03
N THR A 11 -4.19 -12.59 1.62
CA THR A 11 -4.41 -11.72 2.79
C THR A 11 -4.10 -12.43 4.10
N VAL A 12 -3.90 -11.67 5.18
CA VAL A 12 -3.67 -12.23 6.53
C VAL A 12 -4.79 -13.16 7.01
N GLU A 13 -6.02 -12.88 6.57
CA GLU A 13 -7.20 -13.70 6.87
C GLU A 13 -7.16 -15.02 6.11
N GLN A 14 -6.73 -14.98 4.83
CA GLN A 14 -6.54 -16.18 4.02
C GLN A 14 -5.37 -17.03 4.51
N LEU A 15 -4.25 -16.41 4.90
CA LEU A 15 -3.08 -17.11 5.44
C LEU A 15 -3.39 -17.81 6.76
N ARG A 16 -4.29 -17.24 7.56
CA ARG A 16 -4.80 -17.87 8.80
C ARG A 16 -5.91 -18.90 8.54
N SER A 17 -6.53 -18.87 7.36
CA SER A 17 -7.61 -19.79 6.98
C SER A 17 -7.10 -21.22 6.78
N GLU A 18 -7.83 -22.20 7.29
CA GLU A 18 -7.54 -23.64 7.08
C GLU A 18 -7.60 -24.06 5.61
N GLN A 19 -8.26 -23.28 4.76
CA GLN A 19 -8.39 -23.55 3.32
C GLN A 19 -7.05 -23.47 2.56
N LEU A 20 -6.08 -22.71 3.08
CA LEU A 20 -4.75 -22.58 2.45
C LEU A 20 -3.77 -23.61 3.02
N PRO A 21 -3.16 -24.49 2.21
CA PRO A 21 -2.15 -25.41 2.73
C PRO A 21 -0.94 -24.62 3.26
N LYS A 22 -0.46 -24.97 4.45
CA LYS A 22 0.74 -24.33 5.05
C LYS A 22 1.95 -24.44 4.11
N LYS A 23 2.02 -25.54 3.36
CA LYS A 23 3.07 -25.85 2.39
C LYS A 23 3.19 -24.78 1.30
N ASP A 24 2.07 -24.30 0.74
CA ASP A 24 2.05 -23.21 -0.24
C ASP A 24 2.64 -21.92 0.34
N ILE A 25 2.28 -21.59 1.58
CA ILE A 25 2.75 -20.37 2.23
C ILE A 25 4.26 -20.44 2.44
N ILE A 26 4.76 -21.59 2.88
CA ILE A 26 6.19 -21.83 3.07
C ILE A 26 6.91 -21.75 1.72
N GLU A 27 6.40 -22.43 0.69
CA GLU A 27 6.98 -22.43 -0.65
C GLU A 27 7.08 -21.01 -1.22
N PHE A 28 6.01 -20.21 -1.10
CA PHE A 28 6.01 -18.81 -1.51
C PHE A 28 7.04 -17.96 -0.75
N LEU A 29 7.14 -18.16 0.56
CA LEU A 29 8.14 -17.47 1.38
C LEU A 29 9.55 -17.86 0.95
N GLU A 30 9.81 -19.13 0.66
CA GLU A 30 11.12 -19.61 0.21
C GLU A 30 11.47 -19.17 -1.23
N ASP A 31 10.49 -19.03 -2.13
CA ASP A 31 10.69 -18.57 -3.50
C ASP A 31 11.06 -17.07 -3.54
N HIS A 32 10.37 -16.27 -2.73
CA HIS A 32 10.48 -14.81 -2.78
C HIS A 32 11.33 -14.18 -1.66
N GLY A 33 11.47 -14.87 -0.53
CA GLY A 33 12.24 -14.41 0.62
C GLY A 33 13.74 -14.55 0.42
N SER A 34 14.48 -13.58 0.95
CA SER A 34 15.93 -13.71 1.05
C SER A 34 16.30 -14.83 2.03
N ASP A 35 17.40 -15.53 1.77
CA ASP A 35 17.96 -16.55 2.65
C ASP A 35 18.13 -16.06 4.10
N SER A 36 18.55 -14.80 4.27
CA SER A 36 18.71 -14.16 5.58
C SER A 36 17.39 -14.03 6.35
N PHE A 37 16.31 -13.66 5.64
CA PHE A 37 14.97 -13.55 6.23
C PHE A 37 14.41 -14.93 6.61
N LEU A 38 14.58 -15.90 5.72
CA LEU A 38 14.16 -17.28 5.93
C LEU A 38 14.91 -17.92 7.11
N ALA A 39 16.21 -17.64 7.26
CA ALA A 39 17.01 -18.10 8.38
C ALA A 39 16.52 -17.52 9.71
N GLU A 40 16.20 -16.22 9.75
CA GLU A 40 15.69 -15.53 10.94
C GLU A 40 14.36 -16.12 11.42
N HIS A 41 13.42 -16.34 10.49
CA HIS A 41 12.13 -16.92 10.80
C HIS A 41 12.14 -18.47 10.89
N LYS A 42 13.30 -19.12 10.74
CA LYS A 42 13.48 -20.59 10.67
C LYS A 42 12.63 -21.28 9.61
N LEU A 43 12.41 -20.57 8.50
CA LEU A 43 11.68 -21.05 7.33
C LEU A 43 12.62 -21.58 6.25
N LEU A 44 13.93 -21.37 6.39
CA LEU A 44 14.94 -21.90 5.48
C LEU A 44 15.09 -23.42 5.67
N GLY A 45 14.77 -24.21 4.65
CA GLY A 45 15.09 -25.63 4.65
C GLY A 45 14.12 -26.49 3.87
N ASN A 46 13.79 -27.67 4.41
CA ASN A 46 12.84 -28.56 3.74
C ASN A 46 11.41 -28.21 4.17
N ILE A 47 10.53 -27.90 3.22
CA ILE A 47 9.10 -27.56 3.46
C ILE A 47 8.43 -28.54 4.42
N LYS A 48 8.73 -29.85 4.34
CA LYS A 48 8.16 -30.87 5.25
C LYS A 48 8.61 -30.72 6.71
N ASN A 49 9.81 -30.20 6.94
CA ASN A 49 10.33 -29.95 8.27
C ASN A 49 9.78 -28.62 8.81
N VAL A 50 9.75 -27.59 7.96
CA VAL A 50 9.20 -26.27 8.28
C VAL A 50 7.70 -26.36 8.59
N ASP A 51 6.94 -27.17 7.85
CA ASP A 51 5.50 -27.42 8.10
C ASP A 51 5.23 -28.05 9.48
N LYS A 52 6.19 -28.79 10.04
CA LYS A 52 6.09 -29.38 11.38
C LYS A 52 6.46 -28.39 12.47
N THR A 53 7.37 -27.45 12.19
CA THR A 53 7.89 -26.49 13.18
C THR A 53 7.15 -25.15 13.15
N ALA A 54 6.61 -24.75 12.01
CA ALA A 54 5.97 -23.46 11.79
C ALA A 54 4.45 -23.53 11.95
N ASN A 55 3.92 -22.65 12.79
CA ASN A 55 2.48 -22.50 12.97
C ASN A 55 1.87 -21.60 11.90
N LYS A 56 0.57 -21.75 11.67
CA LYS A 56 -0.19 -20.94 10.70
C LYS A 56 -0.04 -19.43 10.97
N ASP A 57 -0.08 -19.04 12.24
CA ASP A 57 0.09 -17.65 12.66
C ASP A 57 1.52 -17.15 12.45
N HIS A 58 2.52 -18.02 12.66
CA HIS A 58 3.93 -17.72 12.38
C HIS A 58 4.15 -17.50 10.89
N LEU A 59 3.54 -18.34 10.04
CA LEU A 59 3.61 -18.19 8.58
C LEU A 59 2.95 -16.90 8.10
N ALA A 60 1.78 -16.55 8.65
CA ALA A 60 1.11 -15.29 8.33
C ALA A 60 1.93 -14.06 8.77
N THR A 61 2.58 -14.15 9.95
CA THR A 61 3.45 -13.09 10.46
C THR A 61 4.70 -12.93 9.60
N ALA A 62 5.37 -14.04 9.27
CA ALA A 62 6.53 -14.02 8.38
C ALA A 62 6.16 -13.48 6.99
N TYR A 63 4.98 -13.83 6.47
CA TYR A 63 4.47 -13.27 5.22
C TYR A 63 4.35 -11.75 5.29
N ASN A 64 3.67 -11.17 6.28
CA ASN A 64 3.59 -9.70 6.37
C ASN A 64 4.97 -9.06 6.52
N ASN A 65 5.83 -9.61 7.38
CA ASN A 65 7.18 -9.08 7.58
C ASN A 65 8.00 -9.10 6.29
N LEU A 66 7.82 -10.11 5.42
CA LEU A 66 8.48 -10.18 4.12
C LEU A 66 8.07 -8.99 3.23
N PHE A 67 6.79 -8.60 3.23
CA PHE A 67 6.33 -7.46 2.44
C PHE A 67 6.61 -6.10 3.11
N GLU A 68 6.61 -6.03 4.44
CA GLU A 68 6.92 -4.82 5.21
C GLU A 68 8.41 -4.46 5.15
N SER A 69 9.28 -5.43 5.44
CA SER A 69 10.73 -5.23 5.48
C SER A 69 11.36 -5.27 4.07
N LYS A 70 10.59 -5.71 3.06
CA LYS A 70 11.05 -5.96 1.68
C LYS A 70 12.40 -6.69 1.57
N PRO A 71 12.72 -7.73 2.37
CA PRO A 71 13.93 -8.50 2.20
C PRO A 71 13.70 -9.53 1.08
N PHE A 72 13.36 -9.06 -0.12
CA PHE A 72 13.12 -9.92 -1.27
C PHE A 72 14.45 -10.39 -1.84
N LYS A 73 14.47 -11.65 -2.29
CA LYS A 73 15.65 -12.28 -2.86
C LYS A 73 16.18 -11.46 -4.04
N GLY A 74 17.41 -10.95 -3.94
CA GLY A 74 18.07 -10.18 -5.00
C GLY A 74 17.94 -8.65 -4.90
N THR A 75 17.39 -8.08 -3.81
CA THR A 75 17.31 -6.63 -3.62
C THR A 75 18.51 -6.02 -2.87
N GLU A 76 19.56 -6.78 -2.57
CA GLU A 76 20.74 -6.33 -1.81
C GLU A 76 21.49 -5.14 -2.44
N SER A 77 21.19 -4.77 -3.70
CA SER A 77 21.76 -3.59 -4.36
C SER A 77 20.90 -2.31 -4.33
N ILE A 78 19.75 -2.30 -3.64
CA ILE A 78 18.93 -1.10 -3.43
C ILE A 78 18.94 -0.71 -1.95
N SER A 79 20.14 -0.62 -1.37
CA SER A 79 20.28 0.04 -0.08
C SER A 79 20.13 1.54 -0.28
N LYS A 80 19.06 2.11 0.31
CA LYS A 80 19.05 3.33 1.16
C LYS A 80 17.81 4.21 0.94
N VAL A 81 16.69 3.85 1.59
CA VAL A 81 16.04 4.70 2.64
C VAL A 81 14.71 4.07 3.08
N SER A 82 14.74 3.17 4.05
CA SER A 82 13.53 2.82 4.81
C SER A 82 13.88 2.13 6.11
N GLU A 83 14.73 2.74 6.96
CA GLU A 83 14.78 2.25 8.34
C GLU A 83 15.27 3.34 9.31
N GLN A 84 14.31 4.03 9.91
CA GLN A 84 14.41 4.55 11.27
C GLN A 84 13.00 4.80 11.78
N VAL A 85 12.25 3.70 11.97
CA VAL A 85 10.98 3.70 12.70
C VAL A 85 11.30 3.52 14.18
N LYS A 86 11.28 4.61 14.94
CA LYS A 86 11.01 4.54 16.37
C LYS A 86 10.19 5.77 16.80
N ASN A 87 8.91 5.51 17.04
CA ASN A 87 7.95 6.30 17.82
C ASN A 87 7.46 7.65 17.25
N VAL A 88 6.53 7.63 16.29
CA VAL A 88 5.31 8.48 16.38
C VAL A 88 4.12 7.73 15.78
N LYS A 89 3.10 7.58 16.61
CA LYS A 89 1.80 6.97 16.34
C LYS A 89 0.94 7.94 15.54
N LEU A 90 0.75 7.72 14.23
CA LEU A 90 -0.54 7.95 13.56
C LEU A 90 -0.56 7.34 12.13
N ASN A 91 -1.11 6.12 12.10
CA ASN A 91 -1.89 5.49 11.03
C ASN A 91 -1.29 5.43 9.62
N GLU A 92 -0.72 4.25 9.37
CA GLU A 92 -0.36 3.70 8.07
C GLU A 92 -1.59 3.23 7.28
N ASP A 93 -1.40 3.26 5.97
CA ASP A 93 -2.06 2.57 4.86
C ASP A 93 -3.20 1.57 5.19
N LYS A 94 -4.38 1.88 4.66
CA LYS A 94 -5.35 0.87 4.23
C LYS A 94 -6.12 1.46 3.04
N PRO A 95 -6.22 0.77 1.88
CA PRO A 95 -7.32 1.02 0.96
C PRO A 95 -8.58 0.57 1.69
N LYS A 96 -9.19 1.49 2.43
CA LYS A 96 -10.50 1.28 3.02
C LYS A 96 -11.49 1.42 1.88
N GLU A 97 -11.90 0.29 1.31
CA GLU A 97 -13.19 0.18 0.63
C GLU A 97 -14.23 0.91 1.51
N THR A 98 -14.59 2.12 1.11
CA THR A 98 -15.76 2.81 1.64
C THR A 98 -16.87 2.51 0.67
N ASN A 99 -17.41 1.30 0.82
CA ASN A 99 -18.73 1.03 0.31
C ASN A 99 -19.70 1.97 1.05
N SER A 100 -20.17 2.99 0.33
CA SER A 100 -21.45 3.68 0.46
C SER A 100 -21.99 3.98 1.87
N LYS A 101 -22.07 5.28 2.17
CA LYS A 101 -23.21 6.02 2.81
C LYS A 101 -22.72 7.12 3.75
N LYS A 102 -22.09 8.17 3.22
CA LYS A 102 -22.12 9.48 3.90
C LYS A 102 -23.42 10.19 3.53
N LYS A 103 -24.48 9.85 4.26
CA LYS A 103 -25.66 10.70 4.36
C LYS A 103 -25.16 12.07 4.84
N ASN A 104 -25.37 13.11 4.04
CA ASN A 104 -25.19 14.53 4.39
C ASN A 104 -23.81 15.21 4.16
N ALA A 105 -23.02 14.79 3.16
CA ALA A 105 -21.91 15.63 2.66
C ALA A 105 -22.44 16.60 1.60
N LYS A 106 -22.41 17.91 1.86
CA LYS A 106 -22.71 18.92 0.81
C LYS A 106 -21.64 18.83 -0.29
N PRO A 107 -22.02 18.88 -1.58
CA PRO A 107 -21.06 18.93 -2.67
C PRO A 107 -20.16 20.16 -2.53
N LEU A 108 -18.86 19.97 -2.75
CA LEU A 108 -17.88 21.05 -2.67
C LEU A 108 -17.89 21.82 -4.00
N SER A 109 -18.32 23.08 -3.98
CA SER A 109 -18.34 23.94 -5.16
C SER A 109 -17.06 24.78 -5.25
N PHE A 110 -16.27 24.58 -6.30
CA PHE A 110 -15.09 25.39 -6.59
C PHE A 110 -14.91 25.57 -8.09
N LYS A 111 -14.24 26.67 -8.48
CA LYS A 111 -13.86 26.90 -9.87
C LYS A 111 -12.52 26.22 -10.14
N VAL A 112 -12.52 25.33 -11.12
CA VAL A 112 -11.32 24.74 -11.75
C VAL A 112 -10.77 25.72 -12.82
N GLY A 113 -9.49 25.62 -13.15
CA GLY A 113 -8.79 26.48 -14.12
C GLY A 113 -8.21 27.78 -13.56
N ILE A 114 -8.33 28.03 -12.26
CA ILE A 114 -7.91 29.30 -11.63
C ILE A 114 -6.84 29.12 -10.54
N GLY A 115 -6.29 27.91 -10.38
CA GLY A 115 -5.23 27.63 -9.41
C GLY A 115 -5.65 27.74 -7.93
N LYS A 116 -6.96 27.65 -7.65
CA LYS A 116 -7.48 27.59 -6.27
C LYS A 116 -7.33 26.21 -5.63
N VAL A 117 -7.14 25.19 -6.45
CA VAL A 117 -6.91 23.80 -6.02
C VAL A 117 -5.53 23.34 -6.48
N ILE A 118 -5.09 22.20 -5.96
CA ILE A 118 -3.85 21.57 -6.42
C ILE A 118 -3.90 21.30 -7.93
N ARG A 119 -2.77 21.40 -8.62
CA ARG A 119 -2.71 21.24 -10.08
C ARG A 119 -3.29 19.91 -10.55
N GLY A 120 -3.04 18.84 -9.80
CA GLY A 120 -3.61 17.54 -10.11
C GLY A 120 -5.14 17.49 -10.04
N TRP A 121 -5.80 18.30 -9.22
CA TRP A 121 -7.27 18.44 -9.25
C TRP A 121 -7.72 19.24 -10.45
N ASP A 122 -7.01 20.31 -10.78
CA ASP A 122 -7.34 21.17 -11.91
C ASP A 122 -7.34 20.36 -13.22
N GLU A 123 -6.26 19.63 -13.50
CA GLU A 123 -6.13 18.79 -14.69
C GLU A 123 -7.09 17.60 -14.69
N ALA A 124 -7.22 16.92 -13.55
CA ALA A 124 -8.07 15.74 -13.49
C ALA A 124 -9.56 16.06 -13.65
N LEU A 125 -10.06 17.09 -12.97
CA LEU A 125 -11.46 17.47 -13.02
C LEU A 125 -11.84 18.06 -14.38
N LEU A 126 -10.87 18.67 -15.09
CA LEU A 126 -11.05 19.09 -16.48
C LEU A 126 -11.31 17.91 -17.44
N THR A 127 -10.82 16.71 -17.11
CA THR A 127 -11.06 15.51 -17.93
C THR A 127 -12.35 14.78 -17.61
N MET A 128 -13.02 15.11 -16.50
CA MET A 128 -14.20 14.39 -16.03
C MET A 128 -15.50 14.93 -16.64
N SER A 129 -16.44 14.02 -16.86
CA SER A 129 -17.79 14.36 -17.31
C SER A 129 -18.75 14.55 -16.14
N LYS A 130 -19.83 15.32 -16.35
CA LYS A 130 -20.88 15.51 -15.35
C LYS A 130 -21.52 14.17 -14.96
N GLY A 131 -21.57 13.89 -13.66
CA GLY A 131 -22.08 12.63 -13.09
C GLY A 131 -21.05 11.51 -12.98
N GLU A 132 -19.79 11.74 -13.40
CA GLU A 132 -18.76 10.71 -13.43
C GLU A 132 -18.03 10.57 -12.09
N LYS A 133 -17.62 9.34 -11.76
CA LYS A 133 -16.75 9.02 -10.63
C LYS A 133 -15.38 8.64 -11.14
N ALA A 134 -14.34 9.27 -10.61
CA ALA A 134 -12.96 8.91 -10.90
C ALA A 134 -12.12 8.86 -9.64
N ARG A 135 -11.11 8.00 -9.69
CA ARG A 135 -10.05 7.95 -8.70
C ARG A 135 -8.84 8.70 -9.25
N LEU A 136 -8.44 9.75 -8.54
CA LEU A 136 -7.33 10.61 -8.90
C LEU A 136 -6.12 10.27 -8.05
N GLU A 137 -5.02 9.91 -8.71
CA GLU A 137 -3.73 9.65 -8.07
C GLU A 137 -2.79 10.80 -8.45
N ILE A 138 -2.47 11.64 -7.47
CA ILE A 138 -1.75 12.90 -7.69
C ILE A 138 -0.40 12.79 -7.02
N GLU A 139 0.63 12.89 -7.86
CA GLU A 139 2.01 12.94 -7.39
C GLU A 139 2.26 14.23 -6.61
N PRO A 140 3.17 14.20 -5.62
CA PRO A 140 3.43 15.36 -4.77
C PRO A 140 3.79 16.61 -5.57
N GLU A 141 4.54 16.47 -6.66
CA GLU A 141 4.88 17.55 -7.59
C GLU A 141 3.67 18.31 -8.14
N TRP A 142 2.52 17.65 -8.27
CA TRP A 142 1.27 18.23 -8.76
C TRP A 142 0.29 18.57 -7.63
N ALA A 143 0.73 18.38 -6.38
CA ALA A 143 0.03 18.73 -5.15
C ALA A 143 0.84 19.71 -4.29
N TYR A 144 1.34 19.26 -3.13
CA TYR A 144 2.03 20.09 -2.13
C TYR A 144 3.56 19.97 -2.17
N GLY A 145 4.08 19.20 -3.12
CA GLY A 145 5.49 19.02 -3.42
C GLY A 145 6.32 18.49 -2.27
N LYS A 146 7.61 18.83 -2.32
CA LYS A 146 8.59 18.55 -1.26
C LYS A 146 8.29 19.25 0.06
N LYS A 147 7.40 20.26 0.05
CA LYS A 147 7.04 21.04 1.23
C LYS A 147 5.92 20.36 2.03
N GLY A 148 5.07 19.58 1.36
CA GLY A 148 3.87 19.01 1.96
C GLY A 148 2.92 20.11 2.45
N GLN A 149 1.93 19.71 3.26
CA GLN A 149 1.06 20.66 3.96
C GLN A 149 0.92 20.22 5.42
N PRO A 150 1.71 20.81 6.34
CA PRO A 150 1.68 20.42 7.75
C PRO A 150 0.31 20.65 8.39
N ASP A 151 -0.40 21.71 7.97
CA ASP A 151 -1.75 22.05 8.45
C ASP A 151 -2.77 20.93 8.14
N ALA A 152 -2.63 20.29 6.98
CA ALA A 152 -3.47 19.17 6.55
C ALA A 152 -2.86 17.79 6.90
N LYS A 153 -1.77 17.75 7.68
CA LYS A 153 -0.99 16.52 7.99
C LYS A 153 -0.49 15.78 6.76
N ILE A 154 -0.22 16.50 5.67
CA ILE A 154 0.28 15.91 4.42
C ILE A 154 1.81 15.94 4.46
N PRO A 155 2.48 14.77 4.43
CA PRO A 155 3.94 14.70 4.51
C PRO A 155 4.61 15.28 3.25
N PRO A 156 5.86 15.75 3.37
CA PRO A 156 6.65 16.17 2.22
C PRO A 156 6.81 15.01 1.23
N ASN A 157 6.62 15.27 -0.06
CA ASN A 157 6.59 14.24 -1.11
C ASN A 157 5.50 13.16 -0.96
N GLY A 158 4.44 13.41 -0.18
CA GLY A 158 3.31 12.50 -0.08
C GLY A 158 2.50 12.45 -1.39
N LYS A 159 2.30 11.25 -1.94
CA LYS A 159 1.30 11.02 -2.99
C LYS A 159 -0.11 11.10 -2.39
N LEU A 160 -1.03 11.69 -3.12
CA LEU A 160 -2.41 11.84 -2.69
C LEU A 160 -3.34 11.05 -3.60
N ILE A 161 -4.22 10.27 -2.99
CA ILE A 161 -5.21 9.46 -3.70
C ILE A 161 -6.59 9.94 -3.27
N PHE A 162 -7.38 10.41 -4.22
CA PHE A 162 -8.73 10.92 -3.99
C PHE A 162 -9.74 10.16 -4.84
N GLU A 163 -10.95 9.98 -4.31
CA GLU A 163 -12.10 9.53 -5.09
C GLU A 163 -13.06 10.72 -5.19
N VAL A 164 -13.33 11.15 -6.42
CA VAL A 164 -14.16 12.31 -6.70
C VAL A 164 -15.36 11.90 -7.55
N GLU A 165 -16.50 12.51 -7.26
CA GLU A 165 -17.74 12.39 -8.04
C GLU A 165 -18.10 13.80 -8.52
N LEU A 166 -18.21 13.99 -9.83
CA LEU A 166 -18.67 15.24 -10.38
C LEU A 166 -20.19 15.28 -10.31
N VAL A 167 -20.75 16.09 -9.41
CA VAL A 167 -22.21 16.17 -9.23
C VAL A 167 -22.84 17.10 -10.26
N ASP A 168 -22.27 18.29 -10.44
CA ASP A 168 -22.81 19.33 -11.32
C ASP A 168 -21.72 20.33 -11.72
N THR A 169 -21.84 20.89 -12.93
CA THR A 169 -20.99 21.96 -13.48
C THR A 169 -21.91 23.08 -13.97
N ASP A 170 -21.87 24.23 -13.30
CA ASP A 170 -22.53 25.49 -13.69
C ASP A 170 -21.53 26.43 -14.38
#